data_AF-A0A1V0UNW6-F1
#
_entry.id   AF-A0A1V0UNW6-F1
#
_cell.length_a   1.000
_cell.length_b   1.000
_cell.length_c   1.000
_cell.angle_alpha   90.00
_cell.angle_beta   90.00
_cell.angle_gamma   90.00
#
_symmetry.space_group_name_H-M   'P 1'
#
loop_
_entity.id
_entity.type
_entity.pdbx_description
1 polymer ?
#
loop_
_entity_poly.entity_id
_entity_poly.type
_entity_poly.pdbx_seq_one_letter_code
_entity_poly.pdbx_strand_id
1 'polypeptide(L)'
;MNGHEWLASGYPDYGAKSWWNPWTGGMNDCLDDFSTVSILKEERVVSSVQLPDNKGNIWSGIRVRLSVHKHKKYRGLTWDSYYLMLPGVPVLAYMADIRQETGIYFGGLQSITEIFFPLECGWIQTAGLPGEVLRYRLGEGEILVREASDYVLGREEGQGFLHVVTDESQIRPSMYANKEISCLSFYRNLDLPHGSITRSSPTFFVFTDDILSREALRSLRCLTFSKLSAQQDDGP
;
A
#
# COMPACT_ATOMS: atom_id res chain seq x y z
N MET A 1 -11.33 -5.56 -11.21
CA MET A 1 -12.67 -5.02 -11.52
C MET A 1 -12.99 -5.36 -12.97
N ASN A 2 -14.23 -5.76 -13.30
CA ASN A 2 -14.62 -6.19 -14.66
C ASN A 2 -13.69 -7.27 -15.27
N GLY A 3 -13.19 -8.19 -14.45
CA GLY A 3 -12.25 -9.24 -14.89
C GLY A 3 -10.79 -8.79 -15.07
N HIS A 4 -10.49 -7.50 -14.92
CA HIS A 4 -9.12 -7.00 -15.01
C HIS A 4 -8.39 -7.03 -13.67
N GLU A 5 -7.18 -7.59 -13.72
CA GLU A 5 -6.20 -7.57 -12.64
C GLU A 5 -5.44 -6.23 -12.65
N TRP A 6 -5.40 -5.56 -11.51
CA TRP A 6 -4.74 -4.26 -11.36
C TRP A 6 -3.38 -4.37 -10.69
N LEU A 7 -3.06 -5.50 -10.04
CA LEU A 7 -1.78 -5.71 -9.39
C LEU A 7 -1.02 -6.82 -10.10
N ALA A 8 0.26 -6.64 -10.38
CA ALA A 8 1.07 -7.69 -10.97
C ALA A 8 1.40 -8.73 -9.89
N SER A 9 1.23 -10.02 -10.15
CA SER A 9 1.55 -11.07 -9.18
C SER A 9 2.86 -11.79 -9.50
N GLY A 10 3.67 -12.06 -8.47
CA GLY A 10 4.83 -12.96 -8.55
C GLY A 10 4.53 -14.35 -7.98
N TYR A 11 3.31 -14.61 -7.52
CA TYR A 11 2.90 -15.92 -7.00
C TYR A 11 2.72 -16.94 -8.14
N PRO A 12 3.04 -18.23 -7.91
CA PRO A 12 3.69 -18.80 -6.72
C PRO A 12 5.23 -18.72 -6.74
N ASP A 13 5.82 -18.43 -7.90
CA ASP A 13 7.25 -18.56 -8.15
C ASP A 13 7.98 -17.21 -7.98
N TYR A 14 8.36 -16.92 -6.72
CA TYR A 14 9.07 -15.70 -6.38
C TYR A 14 10.51 -15.71 -6.94
N GLY A 15 10.68 -15.17 -8.15
CA GLY A 15 11.96 -15.02 -8.83
C GLY A 15 12.56 -13.62 -8.69
N ALA A 16 13.71 -13.42 -9.33
CA ALA A 16 14.25 -12.08 -9.54
C ALA A 16 13.49 -11.38 -10.68
N LYS A 17 13.21 -10.09 -10.52
CA LYS A 17 12.66 -9.24 -11.57
C LYS A 17 13.24 -7.83 -11.44
N SER A 18 13.96 -7.36 -12.45
CA SER A 18 14.87 -6.22 -12.32
C SER A 18 15.80 -6.39 -11.09
N TRP A 19 15.90 -5.41 -10.19
CA TRP A 19 16.67 -5.54 -8.94
C TRP A 19 15.86 -6.11 -7.76
N TRP A 20 14.57 -6.40 -7.91
CA TRP A 20 13.78 -7.04 -6.86
C TRP A 20 14.09 -8.54 -6.85
N ASN A 21 14.68 -9.02 -5.76
CA ASN A 21 15.00 -10.42 -5.57
C ASN A 21 14.83 -10.84 -4.09
N PRO A 22 13.78 -11.61 -3.75
CA PRO A 22 12.70 -12.05 -4.62
C PRO A 22 11.70 -10.93 -4.90
N TRP A 23 11.12 -10.93 -6.09
CA TRP A 23 9.97 -10.14 -6.44
C TRP A 23 8.68 -10.91 -6.13
N THR A 24 7.85 -10.40 -5.21
CA THR A 24 6.59 -11.05 -4.82
C THR A 24 5.39 -10.59 -5.64
N GLY A 25 5.52 -9.45 -6.33
CA GLY A 25 4.38 -8.72 -6.87
C GLY A 25 3.41 -8.27 -5.78
N GLY A 26 2.19 -7.94 -6.19
CA GLY A 26 1.08 -7.55 -5.35
C GLY A 26 1.34 -6.24 -4.62
N MET A 27 0.90 -6.22 -3.36
CA MET A 27 1.15 -5.14 -2.42
C MET A 27 1.85 -5.73 -1.20
N ASN A 28 2.98 -5.18 -0.80
CA ASN A 28 3.75 -5.68 0.33
C ASN A 28 4.31 -4.54 1.18
N ASP A 29 4.52 -4.85 2.45
CA ASP A 29 5.05 -3.93 3.45
C ASP A 29 6.39 -4.41 3.99
N CYS A 30 7.32 -3.49 4.14
CA CYS A 30 8.62 -3.76 4.74
C CYS A 30 9.16 -2.56 5.52
N LEU A 31 10.15 -2.82 6.37
CA LEU A 31 11.06 -1.78 6.84
C LEU A 31 12.24 -1.72 5.86
N ASP A 32 12.81 -0.54 5.68
CA ASP A 32 13.92 -0.26 4.74
C ASP A 32 15.10 -1.25 4.78
N ASP A 33 15.46 -1.76 5.96
CA ASP A 33 16.53 -2.75 6.15
C ASP A 33 16.00 -4.18 6.42
N PHE A 34 14.69 -4.41 6.28
CA PHE A 34 14.06 -5.71 6.45
C PHE A 34 13.75 -6.36 5.08
N SER A 35 14.74 -7.07 4.54
CA SER A 35 14.65 -7.67 3.21
C SER A 35 13.44 -8.60 3.02
N THR A 36 12.87 -8.63 1.82
CA THR A 36 11.77 -9.52 1.41
C THR A 36 12.04 -11.00 1.69
N VAL A 37 13.30 -11.47 1.48
CA VAL A 37 13.71 -12.85 1.82
C VAL A 37 13.47 -13.19 3.28
N SER A 38 13.77 -12.25 4.18
CA SER A 38 13.56 -12.44 5.62
C SER A 38 12.08 -12.39 5.96
N ILE A 39 11.33 -11.44 5.39
CA ILE A 39 9.89 -11.30 5.59
C ILE A 39 9.15 -12.58 5.14
N LEU A 40 9.54 -13.20 4.02
CA LEU A 40 8.93 -14.45 3.54
C LEU A 40 9.13 -15.65 4.49
N LYS A 41 10.11 -15.59 5.40
CA LYS A 41 10.34 -16.65 6.40
C LYS A 41 9.47 -16.50 7.63
N GLU A 42 8.87 -15.33 7.85
CA GLU A 42 8.05 -15.03 9.01
C GLU A 42 6.60 -15.53 8.85
N GLU A 43 5.93 -15.66 9.98
CA GLU A 43 4.56 -16.16 10.05
C GLU A 43 3.56 -15.14 9.49
N ARG A 44 2.57 -15.63 8.72
CA ARG A 44 1.45 -14.84 8.25
C ARG A 44 0.13 -15.51 8.57
N VAL A 45 -0.80 -14.72 9.11
CA VAL A 45 -2.18 -15.16 9.37
C VAL A 45 -3.12 -14.22 8.65
N VAL A 46 -4.07 -14.78 7.92
CA VAL A 46 -5.13 -14.03 7.25
C VAL A 46 -6.43 -14.25 8.02
N SER A 47 -7.14 -13.16 8.29
CA SER A 47 -8.41 -13.17 9.00
C SER A 47 -9.41 -12.22 8.33
N SER A 48 -10.70 -12.53 8.41
CA SER A 48 -11.75 -11.60 7.98
C SER A 48 -11.97 -10.53 9.05
N VAL A 49 -12.24 -9.30 8.63
CA VAL A 49 -12.42 -8.17 9.56
C VAL A 49 -13.48 -7.20 9.04
N GLN A 50 -14.16 -6.55 9.97
CA GLN A 50 -15.01 -5.39 9.71
C GLN A 50 -14.54 -4.22 10.57
N LEU A 51 -14.53 -3.03 10.00
CA LEU A 51 -14.07 -1.84 10.69
C LEU A 51 -14.87 -0.60 10.27
N PRO A 52 -15.40 0.16 11.23
CA PRO A 52 -16.06 1.43 10.94
C PRO A 52 -15.03 2.52 10.61
N ASP A 53 -15.38 3.39 9.67
CA ASP A 53 -14.72 4.69 9.53
C ASP A 53 -15.30 5.73 10.52
N ASN A 54 -14.68 6.91 10.57
CA ASN A 54 -15.12 8.04 11.38
C ASN A 54 -16.46 8.67 10.95
N LYS A 55 -17.11 8.15 9.90
CA LYS A 55 -18.46 8.52 9.45
C LYS A 55 -19.49 7.43 9.75
N GLY A 56 -19.06 6.30 10.33
CA GLY A 56 -19.91 5.18 10.67
C GLY A 56 -20.17 4.21 9.51
N ASN A 57 -19.52 4.37 8.35
CA ASN A 57 -19.61 3.37 7.29
C ASN A 57 -18.85 2.11 7.72
N ILE A 58 -19.42 0.94 7.51
CA ILE A 58 -18.79 -0.34 7.84
C ILE A 58 -18.05 -0.87 6.62
N TRP A 59 -16.73 -0.95 6.75
CA TRP A 59 -15.86 -1.54 5.75
C TRP A 59 -15.56 -2.98 6.12
N SER A 60 -15.46 -3.87 5.13
CA SER A 60 -15.22 -5.30 5.36
C SER A 60 -14.13 -5.81 4.41
N GLY A 61 -13.33 -6.75 4.88
CA GLY A 61 -12.31 -7.38 4.05
C GLY A 61 -11.40 -8.26 4.87
N ILE A 62 -10.11 -8.21 4.58
CA ILE A 62 -9.11 -9.07 5.23
C ILE A 62 -8.08 -8.25 6.02
N ARG A 63 -7.62 -8.84 7.12
CA ARG A 63 -6.42 -8.47 7.85
C ARG A 63 -5.36 -9.54 7.60
N VAL A 64 -4.20 -9.13 7.11
CA VAL A 64 -3.01 -9.95 7.00
C VAL A 64 -2.05 -9.56 8.11
N ARG A 65 -1.89 -10.43 9.10
CA ARG A 65 -0.93 -10.27 10.19
C ARG A 65 0.40 -10.89 9.80
N LEU A 66 1.47 -10.13 9.86
CA LEU A 66 2.86 -10.60 9.85
C LEU A 66 3.41 -10.55 11.28
N SER A 67 3.84 -11.70 11.79
CA SER A 67 4.47 -11.81 13.11
C SER A 67 5.94 -12.15 12.96
N VAL A 68 6.82 -11.25 13.38
CA VAL A 68 8.27 -11.41 13.22
C VAL A 68 8.86 -12.16 14.42
N HIS A 69 9.30 -13.38 14.18
CA HIS A 69 9.88 -14.27 15.19
C HIS A 69 11.34 -14.61 14.89
N LYS A 70 11.69 -14.78 13.61
CA LYS A 70 12.99 -15.33 13.18
C LYS A 70 14.04 -14.23 13.00
N HIS A 71 13.66 -13.06 12.50
CA HIS A 71 14.59 -11.95 12.27
C HIS A 71 15.16 -11.41 13.59
N LYS A 72 16.49 -11.41 13.74
CA LYS A 72 17.15 -11.07 15.01
C LYS A 72 16.83 -9.66 15.52
N LYS A 73 16.85 -8.65 14.63
CA LYS A 73 16.64 -7.24 14.99
C LYS A 73 15.18 -6.90 15.27
N TYR A 74 14.26 -7.56 14.58
CA TYR A 74 12.83 -7.19 14.55
C TYR A 74 11.92 -8.22 15.20
N ARG A 75 12.48 -9.19 15.92
CA ARG A 75 11.69 -10.13 16.73
C ARG A 75 10.80 -9.34 17.69
N GLY A 76 9.51 -9.66 17.70
CA GLY A 76 8.49 -8.93 18.47
C GLY A 76 7.73 -7.85 17.68
N LEU A 77 8.14 -7.56 16.44
CA LEU A 77 7.36 -6.72 15.55
C LEU A 77 6.11 -7.48 15.07
N THR A 78 4.94 -6.85 15.19
CA THR A 78 3.71 -7.32 14.54
C THR A 78 3.23 -6.25 13.58
N TRP A 79 2.88 -6.65 12.37
CA TRP A 79 2.36 -5.79 11.32
C TRP A 79 1.03 -6.31 10.81
N ASP A 80 -0.03 -5.54 10.98
CA ASP A 80 -1.36 -5.90 10.48
C ASP A 80 -1.71 -5.02 9.28
N SER A 81 -1.74 -5.61 8.09
CA SER A 81 -2.15 -4.95 6.86
C SER A 81 -3.64 -5.21 6.62
N TYR A 82 -4.43 -4.14 6.54
CA TYR A 82 -5.88 -4.19 6.33
C TYR A 82 -6.20 -3.85 4.89
N TYR A 83 -7.01 -4.71 4.25
CA TYR A 83 -7.51 -4.53 2.89
C TYR A 83 -9.03 -4.56 2.96
N LEU A 84 -9.65 -3.38 3.02
CA LEU A 84 -11.07 -3.23 3.34
C LEU A 84 -11.82 -2.63 2.16
N MET A 85 -12.98 -3.19 1.82
CA MET A 85 -13.88 -2.62 0.83
C MET A 85 -15.15 -2.11 1.48
N LEU A 86 -15.70 -1.05 0.90
CA LEU A 86 -17.03 -0.56 1.24
C LEU A 86 -18.06 -1.31 0.35
N PRO A 87 -19.09 -1.96 0.93
CA PRO A 87 -20.06 -2.71 0.15
C PRO A 87 -20.73 -1.88 -0.93
N GLY A 88 -20.77 -2.41 -2.16
CA GLY A 88 -21.40 -1.75 -3.32
C GLY A 88 -20.62 -0.58 -3.91
N VAL A 89 -19.44 -0.25 -3.38
CA VAL A 89 -18.60 0.85 -3.86
C VAL A 89 -17.24 0.28 -4.30
N PRO A 90 -16.75 0.61 -5.51
CA PRO A 90 -15.47 0.10 -6.03
C PRO A 90 -14.28 0.85 -5.41
N VAL A 91 -14.16 0.81 -4.08
CA VAL A 91 -13.09 1.44 -3.32
C VAL A 91 -12.48 0.43 -2.36
N LEU A 92 -11.16 0.28 -2.44
CA LEU A 92 -10.35 -0.46 -1.48
C LEU A 92 -9.60 0.54 -0.60
N ALA A 93 -9.81 0.46 0.72
CA ALA A 93 -9.00 1.13 1.73
C ALA A 93 -7.89 0.19 2.18
N TYR A 94 -6.67 0.69 2.17
CA TYR A 94 -5.50 0.04 2.73
C TYR A 94 -4.94 0.85 3.89
N MET A 95 -4.58 0.18 4.98
CA MET A 95 -3.82 0.76 6.08
C MET A 95 -3.07 -0.35 6.82
N ALA A 96 -2.12 0.05 7.65
CA ALA A 96 -1.31 -0.85 8.44
C ALA A 96 -1.27 -0.44 9.90
N ASP A 97 -1.39 -1.41 10.81
CA ASP A 97 -1.02 -1.24 12.21
C ASP A 97 0.36 -1.85 12.46
N ILE A 98 1.22 -1.11 13.15
CA ILE A 98 2.52 -1.59 13.59
C ILE A 98 2.51 -1.62 15.12
N ARG A 99 2.62 -2.82 15.69
CA ARG A 99 2.88 -3.02 17.11
C ARG A 99 4.36 -3.35 17.29
N GLN A 100 5.05 -2.48 18.01
CA GLN A 100 6.49 -2.52 18.18
C GLN A 100 6.83 -3.08 19.56
N GLU A 101 7.21 -4.36 19.61
CA GLU A 101 7.66 -5.02 20.84
C GLU A 101 9.09 -5.56 20.72
N THR A 102 9.96 -4.84 19.99
CA THR A 102 11.29 -5.36 19.65
C THR A 102 12.37 -5.03 20.68
N GLY A 103 12.03 -4.27 21.73
CA GLY A 103 12.97 -3.84 22.77
C GLY A 103 13.97 -2.75 22.33
N ILE A 104 13.83 -2.20 21.11
CA ILE A 104 14.64 -1.08 20.61
C ILE A 104 13.75 0.11 20.27
N TYR A 105 14.32 1.30 20.12
CA TYR A 105 13.61 2.46 19.57
C TYR A 105 13.78 2.48 18.04
N PHE A 106 12.68 2.63 17.30
CA PHE A 106 12.73 2.91 15.87
C PHE A 106 12.88 4.42 15.71
N GLY A 107 14.08 4.90 15.45
CA GLY A 107 14.35 6.33 15.21
C GLY A 107 14.84 6.55 13.80
N GLY A 108 14.08 7.30 13.00
CA GLY A 108 14.42 7.58 11.61
C GLY A 108 14.37 6.35 10.68
N LEU A 109 13.70 5.27 11.07
CA LEU A 109 13.42 4.14 10.17
C LEU A 109 12.31 4.52 9.19
N GLN A 110 12.29 3.87 8.03
CA GLN A 110 11.19 4.02 7.08
C GLN A 110 10.41 2.71 6.93
N SER A 111 9.09 2.82 7.00
CA SER A 111 8.21 1.81 6.41
C SER A 111 8.05 2.10 4.92
N ILE A 112 8.10 1.05 4.13
CA ILE A 112 7.87 1.08 2.69
C ILE A 112 6.69 0.16 2.39
N THR A 113 5.69 0.69 1.71
CA THR A 113 4.64 -0.11 1.09
C THR A 113 4.88 -0.10 -0.41
N GLU A 114 5.18 -1.25 -1.01
CA GLU A 114 5.38 -1.39 -2.45
C GLU A 114 4.14 -2.00 -3.10
N ILE A 115 3.71 -1.41 -4.21
CA ILE A 115 2.55 -1.85 -5.00
C ILE A 115 3.02 -2.04 -6.43
N PHE A 116 2.95 -3.27 -6.92
CA PHE A 116 3.36 -3.62 -8.26
C PHE A 116 2.17 -3.64 -9.21
N PHE A 117 2.28 -2.93 -10.32
CA PHE A 117 1.25 -2.88 -11.35
C PHE A 117 1.70 -3.65 -12.60
N PRO A 118 0.77 -4.27 -13.35
CA PRO A 118 1.08 -4.82 -14.67
C PRO A 118 1.61 -3.72 -15.59
N LEU A 119 2.55 -4.05 -16.48
CA LEU A 119 3.02 -3.09 -17.48
C LEU A 119 1.92 -2.72 -18.48
N GLU A 120 0.90 -3.58 -18.66
CA GLU A 120 -0.27 -3.25 -19.50
C GLU A 120 -1.18 -2.18 -18.87
N CYS A 121 -0.91 -1.73 -17.64
CA CYS A 121 -1.50 -0.52 -17.10
C CYS A 121 -1.18 0.72 -17.92
N GLY A 122 -0.38 0.65 -18.99
CA GLY A 122 -0.27 1.64 -20.06
C GLY A 122 0.46 2.91 -19.64
N TRP A 123 -0.16 3.69 -18.77
CA TRP A 123 0.38 4.94 -18.26
C TRP A 123 0.02 5.19 -16.80
N ILE A 124 0.76 6.09 -16.19
CA ILE A 124 0.47 6.70 -14.91
C ILE A 124 0.39 8.21 -15.07
N GLN A 125 -0.57 8.83 -14.39
CA GLN A 125 -0.78 10.27 -14.36
C GLN A 125 -0.65 10.78 -12.94
N THR A 126 -0.01 11.94 -12.79
CA THR A 126 0.17 12.64 -11.51
C THR A 126 0.13 14.15 -11.76
N ALA A 127 0.24 14.97 -10.72
CA ALA A 127 0.26 16.43 -10.83
C ALA A 127 1.68 16.99 -10.64
N GLY A 128 2.06 17.94 -11.51
CA GLY A 128 3.32 18.68 -11.43
C GLY A 128 3.16 20.00 -10.70
N LEU A 129 3.55 21.10 -11.35
CA LEU A 129 3.24 22.46 -10.87
C LEU A 129 1.71 22.68 -10.80
N PRO A 130 1.21 23.68 -10.05
CA PRO A 130 -0.24 23.94 -9.96
C PRO A 130 -0.89 24.07 -11.34
N GLY A 131 -1.83 23.16 -11.64
CA GLY A 131 -2.55 23.09 -12.92
C GLY A 131 -1.90 22.20 -13.99
N GLU A 132 -0.70 21.66 -13.73
CA GLU A 132 0.01 20.76 -14.62
C GLU A 132 -0.39 19.30 -14.37
N VAL A 133 -0.77 18.62 -15.45
CA VAL A 133 -1.01 17.18 -15.45
C VAL A 133 0.15 16.51 -16.16
N LEU A 134 0.86 15.64 -15.44
CA LEU A 134 1.99 14.88 -15.95
C LEU A 134 1.53 13.45 -16.23
N ARG A 135 1.88 12.91 -17.40
CA ARG A 135 1.58 11.53 -17.78
C ARG A 135 2.84 10.83 -18.26
N TYR A 136 3.09 9.64 -17.72
CA TYR A 136 4.24 8.81 -18.02
C TYR A 136 3.77 7.45 -18.52
N ARG A 137 4.34 7.01 -19.64
CA ARG A 137 4.08 5.67 -20.17
C ARG A 137 4.91 4.63 -19.42
N LEU A 138 4.30 3.48 -19.13
CA LEU A 138 4.97 2.36 -18.46
C LEU A 138 5.56 1.40 -19.50
N GLY A 139 6.67 0.73 -19.18
CA GLY A 139 7.21 -0.36 -19.98
C GLY A 139 8.12 0.00 -21.18
N GLU A 140 8.26 1.27 -21.55
CA GLU A 140 9.10 1.68 -22.71
C GLU A 140 10.53 2.12 -22.32
N GLY A 141 10.72 2.62 -21.10
CA GLY A 141 11.99 3.15 -20.60
C GLY A 141 12.02 3.22 -19.08
N GLU A 142 13.13 3.68 -18.52
CA GLU A 142 13.25 3.88 -17.07
C GLU A 142 12.65 5.23 -16.67
N ILE A 143 11.73 5.22 -15.71
CA ILE A 143 11.13 6.42 -15.13
C ILE A 143 11.22 6.35 -13.61
N LEU A 144 11.45 7.52 -13.01
CA LEU A 144 11.44 7.73 -11.58
C LEU A 144 10.69 9.04 -11.30
N VAL A 145 9.50 8.90 -10.73
CA VAL A 145 8.50 9.97 -10.55
C VAL A 145 8.29 10.13 -9.05
N ARG A 146 8.40 11.35 -8.52
CA ARG A 146 8.40 11.67 -7.06
C ARG A 146 7.45 12.79 -6.69
N GLU A 147 6.56 13.14 -7.60
CA GLU A 147 5.53 14.13 -7.45
C GLU A 147 4.62 13.75 -6.28
N ALA A 148 4.56 14.61 -5.26
CA ALA A 148 3.76 14.38 -4.06
C ALA A 148 2.28 14.71 -4.33
N SER A 149 1.61 13.86 -5.12
CA SER A 149 0.18 13.98 -5.39
C SER A 149 -0.48 12.62 -5.58
N ASP A 150 -1.79 12.61 -5.84
CA ASP A 150 -2.49 11.39 -6.25
C ASP A 150 -1.89 10.84 -7.55
N TYR A 151 -2.01 9.53 -7.71
CA TYR A 151 -1.69 8.85 -8.95
C TYR A 151 -2.96 8.29 -9.58
N VAL A 152 -3.02 8.34 -10.90
CA VAL A 152 -4.07 7.68 -11.69
C VAL A 152 -3.40 6.74 -12.66
N LEU A 153 -3.79 5.48 -12.66
CA LEU A 153 -3.33 4.49 -13.63
C LEU A 153 -4.44 4.25 -14.65
N GLY A 154 -4.08 4.16 -15.93
CA GLY A 154 -5.03 3.92 -17.00
C GLY A 154 -4.38 3.23 -18.20
N ARG A 155 -5.11 2.29 -18.79
CA ARG A 155 -4.63 1.47 -19.91
C ARG A 155 -4.70 2.25 -21.23
N GLU A 156 -3.89 1.88 -22.22
CA GLU A 156 -3.91 2.49 -23.56
C GLU A 156 -5.21 2.20 -24.33
N GLU A 157 -5.72 0.96 -24.24
CA GLU A 157 -6.90 0.49 -24.98
C GLU A 157 -8.06 0.02 -24.06
N GLY A 158 -7.97 0.32 -22.76
CA GLY A 158 -8.93 -0.16 -21.76
C GLY A 158 -9.90 0.90 -21.26
N GLN A 159 -11.07 0.45 -20.83
CA GLN A 159 -11.99 1.25 -20.00
C GLN A 159 -11.60 1.10 -18.52
N GLY A 160 -11.66 2.19 -17.78
CA GLY A 160 -11.43 2.21 -16.34
C GLY A 160 -10.07 2.76 -15.92
N PHE A 161 -10.09 3.43 -14.77
CA PHE A 161 -8.96 4.05 -14.11
C PHE A 161 -8.85 3.55 -12.67
N LEU A 162 -7.62 3.48 -12.20
CA LEU A 162 -7.32 3.27 -10.79
C LEU A 162 -6.72 4.56 -10.22
N HIS A 163 -7.49 5.25 -9.37
CA HIS A 163 -6.95 6.33 -8.56
C HIS A 163 -6.33 5.77 -7.29
N VAL A 164 -5.14 6.27 -6.97
CA VAL A 164 -4.43 6.02 -5.72
C VAL A 164 -4.41 7.32 -4.95
N VAL A 165 -5.23 7.37 -3.89
CA VAL A 165 -5.46 8.56 -3.08
C VAL A 165 -4.75 8.41 -1.75
N THR A 166 -3.82 9.33 -1.48
CA THR A 166 -2.96 9.28 -0.30
C THR A 166 -3.14 10.52 0.57
N ASP A 167 -2.75 10.41 1.84
CA ASP A 167 -2.47 11.56 2.69
C ASP A 167 -1.04 12.05 2.42
N GLU A 168 -0.93 13.03 1.53
CA GLU A 168 0.34 13.64 1.09
C GLU A 168 1.15 14.26 2.24
N SER A 169 0.54 14.53 3.40
CA SER A 169 1.26 15.03 4.58
C SER A 169 2.03 13.93 5.32
N GLN A 170 1.64 12.66 5.15
CA GLN A 170 2.19 11.51 5.85
C GLN A 170 2.90 10.52 4.92
N ILE A 171 2.57 10.56 3.63
CA ILE A 171 3.02 9.59 2.63
C ILE A 171 3.85 10.31 1.58
N ARG A 172 5.06 9.80 1.36
CA ARG A 172 5.88 10.21 0.23
C ARG A 172 5.80 9.13 -0.84
N PRO A 173 5.03 9.35 -1.92
CA PRO A 173 4.99 8.40 -3.01
C PRO A 173 6.25 8.50 -3.88
N SER A 174 6.66 7.38 -4.46
CA SER A 174 7.67 7.32 -5.52
C SER A 174 7.25 6.23 -6.47
N MET A 175 7.11 6.57 -7.75
CA MET A 175 6.86 5.60 -8.79
C MET A 175 8.17 5.30 -9.52
N TYR A 176 8.49 4.03 -9.61
CA TYR A 176 9.57 3.52 -10.45
C TYR A 176 8.98 2.59 -11.51
N ALA A 177 9.36 2.77 -12.77
CA ALA A 177 9.08 1.76 -13.78
C ALA A 177 10.22 1.64 -14.77
N ASN A 178 10.38 0.44 -15.33
CA ASN A 178 11.23 0.15 -16.47
C ASN A 178 10.51 -0.83 -17.41
N LYS A 179 11.26 -1.50 -18.29
CA LYS A 179 10.71 -2.48 -19.25
C LYS A 179 10.23 -3.78 -18.61
N GLU A 180 10.59 -4.04 -17.36
CA GLU A 180 10.27 -5.27 -16.64
C GLU A 180 9.25 -5.03 -15.52
N ILE A 181 9.30 -3.88 -14.85
CA ILE A 181 8.54 -3.64 -13.62
C ILE A 181 7.91 -2.25 -13.57
N SER A 182 6.81 -2.15 -12.84
CA SER A 182 6.13 -0.92 -12.47
C SER A 182 5.76 -1.01 -11.00
N CYS A 183 6.33 -0.13 -10.18
CA CYS A 183 6.22 -0.14 -8.73
C CYS A 183 5.94 1.26 -8.20
N LEU A 184 4.82 1.41 -7.49
CA LEU A 184 4.54 2.58 -6.67
C LEU A 184 4.90 2.25 -5.23
N SER A 185 5.83 3.01 -4.67
CA SER A 185 6.28 2.87 -3.29
C SER A 185 5.74 4.03 -2.45
N PHE A 186 5.23 3.73 -1.26
CA PHE A 186 4.89 4.72 -0.25
C PHE A 186 5.89 4.65 0.89
N TYR A 187 6.58 5.77 1.13
CA TYR A 187 7.50 5.90 2.25
C TYR A 187 6.82 6.65 3.39
N ARG A 188 6.97 6.12 4.61
CA ARG A 188 6.57 6.81 5.84
C ARG A 188 7.69 6.69 6.87
N ASN A 189 7.94 7.78 7.58
CA ASN A 189 8.92 7.78 8.66
C ASN A 189 8.31 7.15 9.91
N LEU A 190 9.11 6.37 10.64
CA LEU A 190 8.74 5.73 11.88
C LEU A 190 9.64 6.23 13.01
N ASP A 191 8.99 6.81 14.02
CA ASP A 191 9.57 7.19 15.30
C ASP A 191 8.77 6.49 16.41
N LEU A 192 9.08 5.21 16.64
CA LEU A 192 8.28 4.31 17.47
C LEU A 192 9.08 3.77 18.67
N PRO A 193 8.66 4.06 19.91
CA PRO A 193 9.22 3.41 21.08
C PRO A 193 8.74 1.97 21.22
N HIS A 194 9.51 1.18 21.97
CA HIS A 194 9.07 -0.13 22.44
C HIS A 194 7.75 -0.02 23.21
N GLY A 195 6.84 -0.98 22.99
CA GLY A 195 5.50 -1.00 23.58
C GLY A 195 4.47 -0.15 22.83
N SER A 196 4.84 0.49 21.72
CA SER A 196 3.93 1.37 20.98
C SER A 196 3.12 0.63 19.91
N ILE A 197 1.92 1.16 19.66
CA ILE A 197 1.06 0.76 18.56
C ILE A 197 0.74 2.01 17.73
N THR A 198 1.05 1.96 16.45
CA THR A 198 0.69 3.00 15.49
C THR A 198 -0.19 2.45 14.37
N ARG A 199 -0.98 3.33 13.77
CA ARG A 199 -1.78 3.06 12.58
C ARG A 199 -1.36 4.06 11.50
N SER A 200 -1.11 3.59 10.29
CA SER A 200 -0.84 4.44 9.15
C SER A 200 -2.12 5.16 8.66
N SER A 201 -1.96 6.34 8.06
CA SER A 201 -3.08 6.99 7.37
C SER A 201 -3.55 6.11 6.20
N PRO A 202 -4.87 5.99 5.98
CA PRO A 202 -5.39 5.12 4.94
C PRO A 202 -4.98 5.60 3.54
N THR A 203 -4.66 4.66 2.68
CA THR A 203 -4.56 4.86 1.23
C THR A 203 -5.81 4.28 0.58
N PHE A 204 -6.42 5.01 -0.35
CA PHE A 204 -7.59 4.52 -1.07
C PHE A 204 -7.25 4.22 -2.53
N PHE A 205 -7.72 3.07 -2.99
CA PHE A 205 -7.70 2.63 -4.38
C PHE A 205 -9.12 2.73 -4.91
N VAL A 206 -9.39 3.72 -5.76
CA VAL A 206 -10.72 3.98 -6.33
C VAL A 206 -10.72 3.51 -7.77
N PHE A 207 -11.58 2.56 -8.08
CA PHE A 207 -11.76 2.06 -9.44
C PHE A 207 -12.99 2.72 -10.07
N THR A 208 -12.83 3.33 -11.24
CA THR A 208 -13.82 4.23 -11.85
C THR A 208 -13.69 4.22 -13.36
N ASP A 209 -14.76 4.52 -14.09
CA ASP A 209 -14.72 4.64 -15.56
C ASP A 209 -14.28 6.03 -16.04
N ASP A 210 -14.25 7.01 -15.14
CA ASP A 210 -13.84 8.40 -15.40
C ASP A 210 -12.70 8.85 -14.48
N ILE A 211 -11.81 9.72 -14.98
CA ILE A 211 -10.80 10.38 -14.14
C ILE A 211 -11.50 11.39 -13.22
N LEU A 212 -11.46 11.11 -11.93
CA LEU A 212 -12.09 11.94 -10.90
C LEU A 212 -11.24 13.16 -10.55
N SER A 213 -11.89 14.29 -10.25
CA SER A 213 -11.21 15.49 -9.76
C SER A 213 -10.69 15.29 -8.34
N ARG A 214 -9.63 16.03 -7.97
CA ARG A 214 -9.09 16.02 -6.62
C ARG A 214 -10.13 16.37 -5.55
N GLU A 215 -11.04 17.28 -5.88
CA GLU A 215 -12.14 17.71 -4.99
C GLU A 215 -13.13 16.58 -4.74
N ALA A 216 -13.50 15.80 -5.77
CA ALA A 216 -14.37 14.64 -5.60
C ALA A 216 -13.77 13.59 -4.66
N LEU A 217 -12.44 13.49 -4.63
CA LEU A 217 -11.69 12.56 -3.77
C LEU A 217 -11.34 13.14 -2.39
N ARG A 218 -11.76 14.38 -2.08
CA ARG A 218 -11.43 15.03 -0.80
C ARG A 218 -12.05 14.30 0.39
N SER A 219 -13.28 13.82 0.26
CA SER A 219 -13.99 13.14 1.34
C SER A 219 -13.29 11.86 1.78
N LEU A 220 -12.68 11.10 0.85
CA LEU A 220 -11.90 9.90 1.16
C LEU A 220 -10.69 10.23 2.03
N ARG A 221 -9.97 11.31 1.73
CA ARG A 221 -8.81 11.75 2.53
C ARG A 221 -9.13 12.13 3.97
N CYS A 222 -10.39 12.48 4.24
CA CYS A 222 -10.85 12.81 5.59
C CYS A 222 -11.33 11.59 6.38
N LEU A 223 -11.39 10.41 5.75
CA LEU A 223 -11.76 9.18 6.42
C LEU A 223 -10.60 8.68 7.28
N THR A 224 -10.94 8.29 8.49
CA THR A 224 -10.03 7.60 9.40
C THR A 224 -10.73 6.39 9.98
N PHE A 225 -9.96 5.40 10.40
CA PHE A 225 -10.47 4.15 10.95
C PHE A 225 -10.02 4.02 12.40
N SER A 226 -10.95 3.67 13.29
CA SER A 226 -10.66 3.57 14.72
C SER A 226 -9.57 2.53 15.01
N LYS A 227 -8.56 2.91 15.79
CA LYS A 227 -7.47 2.03 16.23
C LYS A 227 -8.06 0.80 16.91
N LEU A 228 -7.56 -0.38 16.56
CA LEU A 228 -7.88 -1.58 17.33
C LEU A 228 -7.26 -1.45 18.71
N SER A 229 -8.08 -1.67 19.74
CA SER A 229 -7.58 -1.74 21.11
C SER A 229 -6.66 -2.94 21.25
N ALA A 230 -5.64 -2.85 22.12
CA ALA A 230 -4.65 -3.90 22.31
C ALA A 230 -5.25 -5.26 22.80
N GLN A 231 -6.54 -5.27 23.16
CA GLN A 231 -7.25 -6.41 23.76
C GLN A 231 -8.07 -7.25 22.76
N GLN A 232 -8.07 -6.94 21.47
CA GLN A 232 -8.84 -7.68 20.46
C GLN A 232 -7.97 -8.67 19.66
N ASP A 233 -7.19 -9.50 20.35
CA ASP A 233 -6.62 -10.72 19.77
C ASP A 233 -6.27 -11.69 20.90
N ASP A 234 -7.28 -12.41 21.37
CA ASP A 234 -7.14 -13.77 21.88
C ASP A 234 -8.56 -14.38 21.86
N GLY A 235 -8.89 -14.98 20.72
CA GLY A 235 -10.08 -15.79 20.55
C GLY A 235 -9.77 -16.87 19.50
N PRO A 236 -9.92 -18.15 19.83
CA PRO A 236 -9.52 -19.27 18.98
C PRO A 236 -10.25 -19.30 17.63
#